data_AF-A0A822AQC2-F1
#
_entry.id   AF-A0A822AQC2-F1
#
_cell.length_a   1.000
_cell.length_b   1.000
_cell.length_c   1.000
_cell.angle_alpha   90.00
_cell.angle_beta   90.00
_cell.angle_gamma   90.00
#
_symmetry.space_group_name_H-M   'P 1'
#
loop_
_entity.id
_entity.type
_entity.pdbx_description
1 polymer ?
#
loop_
_entity_poly.entity_id
_entity_poly.type
_entity_poly.pdbx_seq_one_letter_code
_entity_poly.pdbx_strand_id
1 'polypeptide(L)' 'QMIDRGNGKVAFIAVNGNYVCAEDFGNGALIANRNSVDNWETFDLVPQ' A
#
# COMPACT_ATOMS: atom_id res chain seq x y z
N GLN A 1 2.88 -9.42 -2.41
CA GLN A 1 1.67 -9.68 -3.20
C GLN A 1 0.98 -8.35 -3.51
N MET A 2 0.50 -8.16 -4.74
CA MET A 2 -0.33 -7.00 -5.12
C MET A 2 -1.81 -7.38 -5.00
N ILE A 3 -2.61 -6.49 -4.43
CA ILE A 3 -4.06 -6.63 -4.24
C ILE A 3 -4.74 -5.54 -5.05
N ASP A 4 -5.61 -5.93 -5.98
CA ASP A 4 -6.45 -4.98 -6.70
C ASP A 4 -7.54 -4.43 -5.77
N ARG A 5 -7.71 -3.11 -5.75
CA ARG A 5 -8.72 -2.40 -4.96
C ARG A 5 -9.81 -1.78 -5.86
N GLY A 6 -9.73 -2.00 -7.18
CA GLY A 6 -10.59 -1.39 -8.17
C GLY A 6 -10.22 0.06 -8.46
N ASN A 7 -10.81 0.65 -9.51
CA ASN A 7 -10.63 2.05 -9.89
C ASN A 7 -9.15 2.48 -10.07
N GLY A 8 -8.29 1.58 -10.54
CA GLY A 8 -6.85 1.86 -10.71
C GLY A 8 -6.05 1.93 -9.40
N LYS A 9 -6.65 1.55 -8.27
CA LYS A 9 -6.01 1.51 -6.96
C LYS A 9 -5.50 0.11 -6.63
N VAL A 10 -4.36 0.04 -5.96
CA VAL A 10 -3.75 -1.21 -5.51
C VAL A 10 -3.25 -1.11 -4.06
N ALA A 11 -3.11 -2.26 -3.40
CA ALA A 11 -2.40 -2.39 -2.13
C ALA A 11 -1.33 -3.48 -2.24
N PHE A 12 -0.31 -3.42 -1.38
CA PHE A 12 0.77 -4.41 -1.37
C PHE A 12 0.88 -5.10 0.00
N ILE A 13 1.02 -6.42 0.00
CA ILE A 13 1.35 -7.23 1.17
C ILE A 13 2.81 -7.69 1.05
N ALA A 14 3.61 -7.43 2.07
CA ALA A 14 4.99 -7.90 2.14
C ALA A 14 5.09 -9.34 2.69
N VAL A 15 6.28 -9.93 2.65
CA VAL A 15 6.53 -11.31 3.10
C VAL A 15 6.23 -11.54 4.58
N ASN A 16 6.19 -10.48 5.38
CA ASN A 16 5.82 -10.53 6.80
C ASN A 16 4.30 -10.58 7.03
N GLY A 17 3.49 -10.59 5.96
CA GLY A 17 2.02 -10.65 6.03
C GLY A 17 1.34 -9.30 6.27
N ASN A 18 2.10 -8.20 6.36
CA ASN A 18 1.55 -6.86 6.59
C ASN A 18 1.39 -6.08 5.28
N TYR A 19 0.44 -5.16 5.27
CA TYR A 19 0.26 -4.17 4.22
C TYR A 19 1.33 -3.08 4.29
N VAL A 20 1.77 -2.65 3.11
CA VAL A 20 2.68 -1.52 2.91
C VAL A 20 1.91 -0.21 3.08
N CYS A 21 2.39 0.65 3.97
CA CYS A 21 1.82 1.94 4.33
C CYS A 21 2.76 3.07 3.91
N ALA A 22 2.19 4.15 3.38
CA ALA A 22 2.87 5.43 3.19
C ALA A 22 2.90 6.20 4.51
N GLU A 23 4.03 6.14 5.20
CA GLU A 23 4.21 6.82 6.49
C GLU A 23 4.50 8.31 6.31
N ASP A 24 4.36 9.07 7.41
CA ASP A 24 4.63 10.51 7.47
C ASP A 24 3.95 11.31 6.35
N PHE A 25 2.67 11.02 6.12
CA PHE A 25 1.86 11.66 5.09
C PHE A 25 2.43 11.54 3.67
N GLY A 26 3.18 10.48 3.40
CA GLY A 26 3.85 10.24 2.11
C GLY A 26 5.24 10.89 1.98
N ASN A 27 5.75 11.55 3.03
CA ASN A 27 7.12 12.07 3.07
C ASN A 27 8.11 11.04 3.65
N GLY A 28 7.60 9.96 4.23
CA GLY A 28 8.39 8.91 4.87
C GLY A 28 8.70 7.73 3.95
N ALA A 29 9.36 6.73 4.54
CA ALA A 29 9.55 5.44 3.89
C ALA A 29 8.22 4.69 3.78
N LEU A 30 8.14 3.78 2.80
CA LEU A 30 7.08 2.79 2.73
C LEU A 30 7.37 1.67 3.73
N ILE A 31 6.47 1.45 4.69
CA ILE A 31 6.67 0.46 5.77
C ILE A 31 5.56 -0.60 5.74
N ALA A 32 5.95 -1.88 5.78
CA ALA A 32 5.01 -2.99 5.88
C ALA A 32 4.63 -3.30 7.34
N ASN A 33 3.79 -2.46 7.94
CA ASN A 33 3.45 -2.50 9.37
C ASN A 33 1.92 -2.49 9.67
N ARG A 34 1.06 -2.58 8.65
CA ARG A 34 -0.40 -2.55 8.85
C ARG A 34 -1.04 -3.91 8.65
N ASN A 35 -2.03 -4.22 9.47
CA ASN A 35 -2.81 -5.46 9.39
C ASN A 35 -4.08 -5.34 8.53
N SER A 36 -4.42 -4.12 8.12
CA SER A 36 -5.60 -3.78 7.32
C SER A 36 -5.25 -2.63 6.37
N VAL A 37 -6.12 -2.42 5.38
CA VAL A 37 -5.92 -1.43 4.31
C VAL A 37 -6.89 -0.28 4.49
N ASP A 38 -6.36 0.93 4.54
CA ASP A 38 -7.07 2.19 4.47
C ASP A 38 -6.35 3.10 3.45
N ASN A 39 -6.53 4.41 3.56
CA ASN A 39 -6.03 5.39 2.60
C ASN A 39 -4.50 5.34 2.41
N TRP A 40 -3.73 5.10 3.48
CA TRP A 40 -2.26 5.11 3.41
C TRP A 40 -1.65 3.82 2.86
N GLU A 41 -2.42 2.75 2.75
CA GLU A 41 -2.01 1.48 2.16
C GLU A 41 -2.55 1.33 0.72
N THR A 42 -3.14 2.39 0.17
CA THR A 42 -3.77 2.44 -1.14
C THR A 42 -2.96 3.32 -2.09
N PHE A 43 -2.50 2.75 -3.20
CA PHE A 43 -1.64 3.42 -4.18
C PHE A 43 -2.31 3.48 -5.56
N ASP A 44 -1.98 4.51 -6.34
CA ASP A 44 -2.33 4.57 -7.77
C ASP A 44 -1.39 3.71 -8.60
N LEU A 45 -1.95 2.86 -9.45
CA LEU A 45 -1.18 2.12 -10.44
C LEU A 45 -1.02 2.97 -11.71
N VAL A 46 0.16 3.58 -11.86
CA VAL A 46 0.49 4.42 -13.02
C VAL A 46 1.16 3.56 -14.09
N PRO A 47 0.63 3.49 -15.33
CA PRO A 47 1.30 2.82 -16.44
C PRO A 47 2.59 3.55 -16.83
N GLN A 48 3.57 2.80 -17.34
CA GLN A 48 4.87 3.32 -17.77
C GLN A 48 4.79 4.09 -19.09
#